data_AF-A1YFV1-F1
#
_entry.id   AF-A1YFV1-F1
#
_cell.length_a   1.000
_cell.length_b   1.000
_cell.length_c   1.000
_cell.angle_alpha   90.00
_cell.angle_beta   90.00
_cell.angle_gamma   90.00
#
_symmetry.space_group_name_H-M   'P 1'
#
loop_
_entity.id
_entity.type
_entity.pdbx_description
1 polymer ?
#
loop_
_entity_poly.entity_id
_entity_poly.type
_entity_poly.pdbx_seq_one_letter_code
_entity_poly.pdbx_strand_id
1 'polypeptide(L)' 'SEQSTGSDSEVLTERTSCSFSTHTDLASGTAGPVPATMSSMEEIQVELQCADLWKRFHDIGTEMIITKAG' A
#
# COMPACT_ATOMS: atom_id res chain seq x y z
N SER A 1 -0.41 -32.28 -28.90
CA SER A 1 -1.31 -31.76 -27.88
C SER A 1 -0.49 -30.97 -26.88
N GLU A 2 -1.01 -29.80 -26.55
CA GLU A 2 -0.55 -28.75 -25.61
C GLU A 2 0.95 -28.46 -25.45
N GLN A 3 1.36 -27.39 -26.14
CA GLN A 3 2.36 -26.43 -25.70
C GLN A 3 1.80 -25.62 -24.53
N SER A 4 2.40 -25.69 -23.35
CA SER A 4 2.12 -24.78 -22.24
C SER A 4 3.42 -24.11 -21.79
N THR A 5 3.62 -22.91 -22.33
CA THR A 5 4.55 -21.91 -21.81
C THR A 5 3.97 -21.38 -20.50
N GLY A 6 4.63 -21.61 -19.38
CA GLY A 6 4.18 -21.17 -18.06
C GLY A 6 5.32 -20.54 -17.26
N SER A 7 5.96 -19.52 -17.83
CA SER A 7 6.91 -18.66 -17.13
C SER A 7 6.14 -17.44 -16.62
N ASP A 8 5.57 -17.52 -15.42
CA ASP A 8 4.91 -16.36 -14.75
C ASP A 8 5.16 -16.33 -13.23
N SER A 9 6.20 -17.00 -12.72
CA SER A 9 6.49 -17.02 -11.28
C SER A 9 7.16 -15.73 -10.76
N GLU A 10 7.69 -14.89 -11.66
CA GLU A 10 8.58 -13.78 -11.27
C GLU A 10 7.86 -12.42 -11.17
N VAL A 11 6.61 -12.30 -11.61
CA VAL A 11 5.92 -11.00 -11.82
C VAL A 11 4.97 -10.62 -10.66
N LEU A 12 4.69 -11.54 -9.74
CA LEU A 12 3.72 -11.29 -8.66
C LEU A 12 4.31 -10.45 -7.51
N THR A 13 5.61 -10.56 -7.24
CA THR A 13 6.28 -9.89 -6.12
C THR A 13 6.50 -8.39 -6.36
N GLU A 14 6.55 -7.93 -7.61
CA GLU A 14 6.78 -6.53 -7.94
C GLU A 14 5.52 -5.66 -7.81
N ARG A 15 4.31 -6.25 -7.87
CA ARG A 15 3.04 -5.51 -7.88
C ARG A 15 2.50 -5.12 -6.50
N THR A 16 2.99 -5.73 -5.43
CA THR A 16 2.60 -5.41 -4.05
C THR A 16 3.54 -4.39 -3.40
N SER A 17 4.57 -3.90 -4.11
CA SER A 17 5.47 -2.86 -3.62
C SER A 17 4.73 -1.52 -3.56
N CYS A 18 4.01 -1.27 -2.47
CA CYS A 18 3.52 0.05 -2.11
C CYS A 18 4.72 0.90 -1.67
N SER A 19 5.49 1.39 -2.64
CA SER A 19 6.45 2.46 -2.43
C SER A 19 5.67 3.72 -2.03
N PHE A 20 5.50 3.93 -0.73
CA PHE A 20 5.02 5.21 -0.20
C PHE A 20 6.12 6.24 -0.44
N SER A 21 6.06 6.95 -1.56
CA SER A 21 6.87 8.15 -1.77
C SER A 21 6.48 9.15 -0.69
N THR A 22 7.32 9.29 0.33
CA THR A 22 7.17 10.31 1.37
C THR A 22 7.11 11.66 0.68
N HIS A 23 5.99 12.34 0.83
CA HIS A 23 5.67 13.63 0.25
C HIS A 23 6.68 14.70 0.71
N THR A 24 7.78 14.86 -0.03
CA THR A 24 8.79 15.91 0.19
C THR A 24 8.99 16.74 -1.07
N ASP A 25 7.95 16.93 -1.90
CA ASP A 25 8.10 17.80 -3.08
C ASP A 25 6.80 18.49 -3.55
N LEU A 26 5.97 19.02 -2.64
CA LEU A 26 4.90 19.96 -3.02
C LEU A 26 4.95 21.31 -2.29
N ALA A 27 6.10 21.64 -1.68
CA ALA A 27 6.36 22.96 -1.13
C ALA A 27 7.09 23.89 -2.14
N SER A 28 6.66 23.90 -3.41
CA SER A 28 7.08 24.98 -4.32
C SER A 28 6.15 25.10 -5.53
N GLY A 29 5.06 25.84 -5.35
CA GLY A 29 4.18 26.18 -6.47
C GLY A 29 2.87 26.76 -5.98
N THR A 30 2.78 28.08 -5.99
CA THR A 30 1.59 28.93 -5.77
C THR A 30 0.24 28.19 -5.89
N ALA A 31 -0.28 27.69 -4.77
CA ALA A 31 -1.62 27.13 -4.69
C ALA A 31 -2.59 28.24 -4.24
N GLY A 32 -3.66 28.44 -5.01
CA GLY A 32 -4.82 29.22 -4.56
C GLY A 32 -5.41 28.65 -3.26
N PRO A 33 -6.38 29.34 -2.63
CA PRO A 33 -6.87 28.96 -1.30
C PRO A 33 -7.33 27.50 -1.30
N VAL A 34 -6.60 26.68 -0.56
CA VAL A 34 -6.94 25.28 -0.30
C VAL A 34 -8.34 25.29 0.33
N PRO A 35 -9.32 24.53 -0.22
CA PRO A 35 -10.63 24.39 0.40
C PRO A 35 -10.47 24.01 1.87
N ALA A 36 -11.18 24.70 2.77
CA ALA A 36 -11.07 24.51 4.22
C ALA A 36 -11.28 23.06 4.68
N THR A 37 -11.94 22.23 3.85
CA THR A 37 -12.11 20.79 4.04
C THR A 37 -10.83 19.96 3.86
N MET A 38 -9.89 20.38 3.02
CA MET A 38 -8.58 19.72 2.92
C MET A 38 -7.71 20.09 4.12
N SER A 39 -7.75 21.36 4.55
CA SER A 39 -7.02 21.89 5.72
C SER A 39 -7.26 21.12 7.02
N SER A 40 -8.46 20.55 7.22
CA SER A 40 -8.78 19.76 8.42
C SER A 40 -8.27 18.32 8.36
N MET A 41 -7.93 17.81 7.17
CA MET A 41 -7.47 16.45 6.99
C MET A 41 -5.97 16.31 7.29
N GLU A 42 -5.19 17.38 7.14
CA GLU A 42 -3.75 17.38 7.45
C GLU A 42 -3.43 17.12 8.94
N GLU A 43 -4.38 17.31 9.85
CA GLU A 43 -4.19 17.03 11.28
C GLU A 43 -4.46 15.57 11.67
N ILE A 44 -5.06 14.77 10.77
CA ILE A 44 -5.44 13.39 11.07
C ILE A 44 -4.21 12.49 10.98
N GLN A 45 -3.85 11.87 12.11
CA GLN A 45 -2.76 10.90 12.20
C GLN A 45 -3.30 9.49 12.42
N VAL A 46 -2.74 8.51 11.72
CA VAL A 46 -3.11 7.09 11.85
C VAL A 46 -1.85 6.28 12.02
N GLU A 47 -1.87 5.37 13.00
CA GLU A 47 -0.80 4.40 13.24
C GLU A 47 -1.34 2.97 13.19
N LEU A 48 -0.56 2.07 12.60
CA LEU A 48 -0.87 0.65 12.57
C LEU A 48 -0.43 -0.03 13.87
N GLN A 49 -1.38 -0.53 14.63
CA GLN A 49 -1.08 -1.37 15.80
C GLN A 49 -0.40 -2.67 15.39
N CYS A 50 0.50 -3.17 16.23
CA CYS A 50 1.29 -4.36 15.97
C CYS A 50 2.05 -4.31 14.62
N ALA A 51 2.54 -3.13 14.22
CA ALA A 51 3.24 -2.93 12.95
C ALA A 51 4.38 -3.95 12.70
N ASP A 52 5.16 -4.31 13.72
CA ASP A 52 6.23 -5.31 13.60
C ASP A 52 5.70 -6.70 13.21
N LEU A 53 4.52 -7.08 13.68
CA LEU A 53 3.89 -8.35 13.32
C LEU A 53 3.43 -8.32 11.86
N TRP A 54 2.74 -7.25 11.47
CA TRP A 54 2.29 -7.06 10.09
C TRP A 54 3.44 -7.00 9.11
N LYS A 55 4.57 -6.39 9.50
CA LYS A 55 5.79 -6.37 8.68
C LYS A 55 6.31 -7.78 8.41
N ARG A 56 6.36 -8.64 9.44
CA ARG A 56 6.79 -10.04 9.26
C ARG A 56 5.87 -10.82 8.34
N PHE A 57 4.55 -10.62 8.42
CA PHE A 57 3.60 -11.23 7.49
C PHE A 57 3.74 -10.67 6.07
N HIS A 58 3.99 -9.37 5.93
CA HIS A 58 4.25 -8.74 4.64
C HIS A 58 5.53 -9.29 3.97
N ASP A 59 6.61 -9.45 4.72
CA ASP A 59 7.90 -9.93 4.20
C ASP A 59 7.82 -11.34 3.60
N ILE A 60 6.88 -12.18 4.06
CA ILE A 60 6.64 -13.53 3.53
C ILE A 60 5.47 -13.61 2.54
N GLY A 61 4.66 -12.56 2.43
CA GLY A 61 3.37 -12.56 1.75
C GLY A 61 2.21 -12.84 2.73
N THR A 62 1.45 -11.80 3.06
CA THR A 62 0.30 -11.92 3.96
C THR A 62 -0.82 -12.71 3.28
N GLU A 63 -1.22 -13.84 3.87
CA GLU A 63 -2.36 -14.65 3.44
C GLU A 63 -3.49 -14.57 4.49
N MET A 64 -4.74 -14.57 4.03
CA MET A 64 -5.92 -14.54 4.89
C MET A 64 -6.85 -15.71 4.57
N ILE A 65 -7.24 -16.46 5.59
CA ILE A 65 -8.19 -17.56 5.47
C ILE A 65 -9.60 -16.99 5.52
N ILE A 66 -10.46 -17.46 4.62
CA ILE A 66 -11.89 -17.17 4.65
C ILE A 66 -12.61 -18.49 4.86
N THR A 67 -13.49 -18.55 5.87
CA THR A 67 -14.32 -19.73 6.09
C THR A 67 -15.78 -19.42 5.78
N LYS A 68 -16.61 -20.48 5.65
CA LYS A 68 -18.05 -20.31 5.49
C LYS A 68 -18.69 -19.49 6.63
N ALA A 69 -18.11 -19.52 7.82
CA ALA A 69 -18.60 -18.79 8.99
C ALA A 69 -18.01 -17.37 9.12
N GLY A 70 -17.04 -17.00 8.28
CA GLY A 70 -16.07 -15.93 8.53
C GLY A 70 -14.69 -16.54 8.71
#